data_AF-A0A484N401-F1
#
_entry.id   AF-A0A484N401-F1
#
_cell.length_a   1.000
_cell.length_b   1.000
_cell.length_c   1.000
_cell.angle_alpha   90.00
_cell.angle_beta   90.00
_cell.angle_gamma   90.00
#
_symmetry.space_group_name_H-M   'P 1'
#
loop_
_entity.id
_entity.type
_entity.pdbx_description
1 polymer ?
#
loop_
_entity_poly.entity_id
_entity_poly.type
_entity_poly.pdbx_seq_one_letter_code
_entity_poly.pdbx_strand_id
1 'polypeptide(L)'
;MVKLSNNLLGILNVISLLISIPIIAGGVWLSRQSNTDCERYFEKPVIAVGVILLLFSLAGVIGACCRVSWLLWIYLAGVFVLIVVLFGFTIFAFVVTNKGAGEAISGRGYKEYRFGDYSHWLQKKVDHNWGRIRSCLEDSKICQKLIDDANNNKIVADIFYKQHLSALQSGCCKPSNDCNFTYVSPTNWIKMGQPIRPNTDCDLWGNDPNRLCYSCQSCKAGLIDNIKSNWKKVAKLNIAFLVILVVVYSVGCCAFRNNREERHRSSWKP
;
A
#
# COMPACT_ATOMS: atom_id res chain seq x y z
N MET A 1 32.04 24.89 5.09
CA MET A 1 31.16 23.71 5.23
C MET A 1 29.73 24.06 5.68
N VAL A 2 29.51 24.91 6.69
CA VAL A 2 28.17 25.28 7.19
C VAL A 2 27.21 25.87 6.13
N LYS A 3 27.72 26.69 5.21
CA LYS A 3 26.92 27.27 4.10
C LYS A 3 26.39 26.22 3.12
N LEU A 4 27.17 25.17 2.84
CA LEU A 4 26.78 24.12 1.88
C LEU A 4 25.68 23.21 2.47
N SER A 5 25.81 22.86 3.75
CA SER A 5 24.85 22.03 4.49
C SER A 5 23.49 22.71 4.64
N ASN A 6 23.46 24.01 4.96
CA ASN A 6 22.21 24.77 5.07
C ASN A 6 21.53 24.98 3.70
N ASN A 7 22.32 25.23 2.66
CA ASN A 7 21.78 25.36 1.30
C ASN A 7 21.18 24.05 0.80
N LEU A 8 21.85 22.90 1.05
CA LEU A 8 21.34 21.59 0.70
C LEU A 8 20.03 21.27 1.44
N LEU A 9 19.95 21.56 2.74
CA LEU A 9 18.74 21.37 3.53
C LEU A 9 17.59 22.24 3.02
N GLY A 10 17.86 23.50 2.68
CA GLY A 10 16.88 24.40 2.07
C GLY A 10 16.34 23.87 0.75
N ILE A 11 17.22 23.43 -0.16
CA ILE A 11 16.85 22.88 -1.47
C ILE A 11 15.98 21.63 -1.32
N LEU A 12 16.36 20.68 -0.45
CA LEU A 12 15.59 19.46 -0.23
C LEU A 12 14.17 19.75 0.30
N ASN A 13 14.03 20.72 1.22
CA ASN A 13 12.71 21.11 1.73
C ASN A 13 11.89 21.88 0.69
N VAL A 14 12.50 22.68 -0.20
CA VAL A 14 11.80 23.33 -1.32
C VAL A 14 11.28 22.30 -2.32
N ILE A 15 12.09 21.30 -2.67
CA ILE A 15 11.65 20.20 -3.54
C ILE A 15 10.46 19.46 -2.90
N SER A 16 10.55 19.16 -1.60
CA SER A 16 9.48 18.52 -0.85
C SER A 16 8.19 19.37 -0.86
N LEU A 17 8.31 20.70 -0.70
CA LEU A 17 7.19 21.62 -0.77
C LEU A 17 6.52 21.58 -2.17
N LEU A 18 7.31 21.61 -3.24
CA LEU A 18 6.82 21.52 -4.61
C LEU A 18 6.10 20.19 -4.90
N ILE A 19 6.51 19.09 -4.27
CA ILE A 19 5.85 17.78 -4.38
C ILE A 19 4.56 17.73 -3.56
N SER A 20 4.46 18.43 -2.43
CA SER A 20 3.26 18.44 -1.58
C SER A 20 2.03 19.02 -2.29
N ILE A 21 2.23 20.07 -3.09
CA ILE A 21 1.17 20.81 -3.78
C ILE A 21 0.37 19.92 -4.74
N PRO A 22 0.99 19.19 -5.70
CA PRO A 22 0.25 18.30 -6.60
C PRO A 22 -0.39 17.12 -5.86
N ILE A 23 0.17 16.64 -4.74
CA ILE A 23 -0.45 15.59 -3.92
C ILE A 23 -1.76 16.09 -3.31
N ILE A 24 -1.76 17.28 -2.71
CA ILE A 24 -2.96 17.89 -2.12
C ILE A 24 -3.98 18.22 -3.21
N ALA A 25 -3.54 18.84 -4.32
CA ALA A 25 -4.40 19.18 -5.44
C ALA A 25 -5.06 17.94 -6.06
N GLY A 26 -4.30 16.86 -6.26
CA GLY A 26 -4.82 15.57 -6.72
C GLY A 26 -5.80 14.94 -5.74
N GLY A 27 -5.51 15.00 -4.43
CA GLY A 27 -6.44 14.53 -3.40
C GLY A 27 -7.76 15.30 -3.37
N VAL A 28 -7.72 16.63 -3.45
CA VAL A 28 -8.93 17.48 -3.51
C VAL A 28 -9.68 17.33 -4.83
N TRP A 29 -8.97 17.11 -5.93
CA TRP A 29 -9.63 16.80 -7.21
C TRP A 29 -10.38 15.47 -7.13
N LEU A 30 -9.74 14.44 -6.56
CA LEU A 30 -10.35 13.13 -6.34
C LEU A 30 -11.56 13.22 -5.40
N SER A 31 -11.52 14.10 -4.40
CA SER A 31 -12.66 14.33 -3.50
C SER A 31 -13.91 14.81 -4.22
N ARG A 32 -13.72 15.74 -5.15
CA ARG A 32 -14.80 16.36 -5.94
C ARG A 32 -15.35 15.43 -7.01
N GLN A 33 -14.51 14.57 -7.58
CA GLN A 33 -14.90 13.64 -8.63
C GLN A 33 -15.38 12.28 -8.08
N SER A 34 -15.24 12.04 -6.77
CA SER A 34 -15.56 10.74 -6.15
C SER A 34 -17.04 10.39 -6.31
N ASN A 35 -17.32 9.46 -7.23
CA ASN A 35 -18.67 8.98 -7.50
C ASN A 35 -18.96 7.66 -6.77
N THR A 36 -17.91 6.96 -6.33
CA THR A 36 -17.99 5.67 -5.66
C THR A 36 -17.53 5.76 -4.20
N ASP A 37 -18.09 4.92 -3.33
CA ASP A 37 -17.66 4.81 -1.93
C ASP A 37 -16.17 4.44 -1.80
N CYS A 38 -15.61 3.83 -2.85
CA CYS A 38 -14.23 3.44 -2.91
C CYS A 38 -13.27 4.62 -2.98
N GLU A 39 -13.55 5.58 -3.85
CA GLU A 39 -12.70 6.76 -4.05
C GLU A 39 -12.66 7.63 -2.79
N ARG A 40 -13.80 7.76 -2.09
CA ARG A 40 -13.90 8.48 -0.81
C ARG A 40 -13.07 7.87 0.31
N TYR A 41 -12.83 6.56 0.27
CA TYR A 41 -12.06 5.86 1.30
C TYR A 41 -10.55 6.18 1.21
N PHE A 42 -10.02 6.37 -0.01
CA PHE A 42 -8.59 6.64 -0.23
C PHE A 42 -8.21 8.12 -0.24
N GLU A 43 -9.15 9.01 -0.51
CA GLU A 43 -8.94 10.45 -0.59
C GLU A 43 -8.41 11.06 0.73
N LYS A 44 -9.08 10.79 1.86
CA LYS A 44 -8.73 11.39 3.16
C LYS A 44 -7.30 11.05 3.61
N PRO A 45 -6.84 9.79 3.53
CA PRO A 45 -5.43 9.46 3.80
C PRO A 45 -4.44 10.22 2.92
N VAL A 46 -4.73 10.36 1.62
CA VAL A 46 -3.82 11.03 0.66
C VAL A 46 -3.68 12.51 0.97
N ILE A 47 -4.81 13.21 1.21
CA ILE A 47 -4.79 14.63 1.59
C ILE A 47 -4.03 14.83 2.90
N ALA A 48 -4.27 13.99 3.90
CA ALA A 48 -3.58 14.07 5.19
C ALA A 48 -2.05 13.95 5.04
N VAL A 49 -1.57 13.00 4.22
CA VAL A 49 -0.15 12.85 3.92
C VAL A 49 0.42 14.10 3.23
N GLY A 50 -0.31 14.66 2.25
CA GLY A 50 0.09 15.88 1.57
C GLY A 50 0.24 17.08 2.52
N VAL A 51 -0.74 17.28 3.41
CA VAL A 51 -0.72 18.37 4.40
C VAL A 51 0.43 18.21 5.40
N ILE A 52 0.66 17.00 5.91
CA ILE A 52 1.80 16.73 6.80
C ILE A 52 3.11 17.06 6.10
N LEU A 53 3.28 16.62 4.85
CA LEU A 53 4.48 16.87 4.08
C LEU A 53 4.71 18.38 3.87
N LEU A 54 3.65 19.14 3.53
CA LEU A 54 3.70 20.59 3.40
C LEU A 54 4.16 21.30 4.68
N LEU A 55 3.61 20.91 5.83
CA LEU A 55 3.98 21.49 7.14
C LEU A 55 5.46 21.22 7.48
N PHE A 56 5.92 19.99 7.26
CA PHE A 56 7.32 19.63 7.47
C PHE A 56 8.26 20.40 6.54
N SER A 57 7.90 20.57 5.26
CA SER A 57 8.70 21.35 4.30
C SER A 57 8.79 22.82 4.67
N LEU A 58 7.68 23.45 5.09
CA LEU A 58 7.66 24.86 5.52
C LEU A 58 8.57 25.10 6.73
N ALA A 59 8.49 24.22 7.73
CA ALA A 59 9.36 24.30 8.91
C ALA A 59 10.85 24.20 8.52
N GLY A 60 11.19 23.32 7.57
CA GLY A 60 12.55 23.17 7.05
C GLY A 60 13.07 24.40 6.31
N VAL A 61 12.24 25.04 5.47
CA VAL A 61 12.60 26.27 4.75
C VAL A 61 12.81 27.45 5.70
N ILE A 62 11.88 27.65 6.65
CA ILE A 62 11.99 28.72 7.67
C ILE A 62 13.26 28.52 8.53
N GLY A 63 13.56 27.27 8.89
CA GLY A 63 14.78 26.91 9.62
C GLY A 63 16.06 27.24 8.88
N ALA A 64 16.09 27.02 7.57
CA ALA A 64 17.23 27.34 6.72
C ALA A 64 17.42 28.85 6.51
N CYS A 65 16.32 29.61 6.36
CA CYS A 65 16.36 31.05 6.04
C CYS A 65 16.76 31.92 7.24
N CYS A 66 16.21 31.67 8.42
CA CYS A 66 16.32 32.60 9.55
C CYS A 66 17.40 32.25 10.58
N ARG A 67 18.18 31.17 10.39
CA ARG A 67 19.23 30.67 11.33
C ARG A 67 18.80 30.64 12.80
N VAL A 68 17.51 30.38 13.07
CA VAL A 68 16.97 30.37 14.43
C VAL A 68 17.30 29.03 15.08
N SER A 69 18.25 29.02 16.02
CA SER A 69 18.73 27.77 16.66
C SER A 69 17.63 26.97 17.36
N TRP A 70 16.61 27.63 17.91
CA TRP A 70 15.45 26.94 18.51
C TRP A 70 14.59 26.23 17.45
N LEU A 71 14.42 26.85 16.29
CA LEU A 71 13.66 26.27 15.18
C LEU A 71 14.40 25.09 14.54
N LEU A 72 15.73 25.16 14.46
CA LEU A 72 16.58 24.04 14.03
C LEU A 72 16.51 22.86 15.03
N TRP A 73 16.38 23.14 16.32
CA TRP A 73 16.20 22.10 17.34
C TRP A 73 14.83 21.41 17.24
N ILE A 74 13.75 22.18 17.07
CA ILE A 74 12.40 21.62 16.80
C ILE A 74 12.41 20.78 15.52
N TYR A 75 13.07 21.27 14.46
CA TYR A 75 13.22 20.54 13.21
C TYR A 75 13.92 19.19 13.42
N LEU A 76 15.07 19.17 14.12
CA LEU A 76 15.79 17.94 14.44
C LEU A 76 14.94 16.98 15.29
N ALA A 77 14.24 17.49 16.30
CA ALA A 77 13.33 16.68 17.11
C ALA A 77 12.21 16.05 16.26
N GLY A 78 11.61 16.82 15.35
CA GLY A 78 10.59 16.34 14.42
C GLY A 78 11.12 15.25 13.48
N VAL A 79 12.31 15.44 12.90
CA VAL A 79 12.96 14.43 12.04
C VAL A 79 13.28 13.15 12.83
N PHE A 80 13.74 13.27 14.08
CA PHE A 80 13.98 12.11 14.93
C PHE A 80 12.69 11.31 15.21
N VAL A 81 11.60 11.99 15.58
CA VAL A 81 10.29 11.34 15.77
C VAL A 81 9.83 10.65 14.48
N LEU A 82 10.00 11.30 13.32
CA LEU A 82 9.66 10.72 12.03
C LEU A 82 10.45 9.43 11.76
N ILE A 83 11.76 9.41 12.04
CA ILE A 83 12.61 8.21 11.90
C ILE A 83 12.07 7.08 12.79
N VAL A 84 11.77 7.36 14.06
CA VAL A 84 11.24 6.35 15.01
C VAL A 84 9.90 5.79 14.52
N VAL A 85 8.99 6.65 14.06
CA VAL A 85 7.68 6.23 13.54
C VAL A 85 7.83 5.36 12.28
N LEU A 86 8.65 5.78 11.31
CA LEU A 86 8.87 5.04 10.07
C LEU A 86 9.56 3.71 10.32
N PHE A 87 10.50 3.66 11.27
CA PHE A 87 11.15 2.43 11.70
C PHE A 87 10.15 1.46 12.36
N GLY A 88 9.36 1.96 13.31
CA GLY A 88 8.29 1.17 13.93
C GLY A 88 7.27 0.65 12.91
N PHE A 89 6.86 1.50 11.96
CA PHE A 89 5.99 1.10 10.86
C PHE A 89 6.60 0.01 9.99
N THR A 90 7.90 0.07 9.67
CA THR A 90 8.56 -1.00 8.90
C THR A 90 8.53 -2.33 9.62
N ILE A 91 8.88 -2.35 10.92
CA ILE A 91 8.83 -3.57 11.72
C ILE A 91 7.41 -4.14 11.71
N PHE A 92 6.42 -3.29 12.01
CA PHE A 92 5.02 -3.68 12.01
C PHE A 92 4.58 -4.26 10.65
N ALA A 93 4.91 -3.57 9.55
CA ALA A 93 4.60 -4.01 8.20
C ALA A 93 5.20 -5.40 7.93
N PHE A 94 6.46 -5.64 8.28
CA PHE A 94 7.07 -6.97 8.12
C PHE A 94 6.40 -8.04 8.98
N VAL A 95 6.14 -7.77 10.27
CA VAL A 95 5.50 -8.73 11.19
C VAL A 95 4.13 -9.16 10.65
N VAL A 96 3.31 -8.20 10.24
CA VAL A 96 1.96 -8.43 9.76
C VAL A 96 1.93 -9.08 8.38
N THR A 97 2.93 -8.80 7.54
CA THR A 97 3.07 -9.35 6.18
C THR A 97 3.95 -10.59 6.08
N ASN A 98 4.47 -11.13 7.19
CA ASN A 98 5.33 -12.30 7.13
C ASN A 98 4.51 -13.57 6.83
N LYS A 99 3.40 -13.78 7.57
CA LYS A 99 2.53 -14.96 7.47
C LYS A 99 1.69 -15.00 6.19
N GLY A 100 1.37 -16.22 5.76
CA GLY A 100 0.49 -16.55 4.62
C GLY A 100 1.19 -16.49 3.27
N ALA A 101 0.85 -17.37 2.35
CA ALA A 101 1.26 -17.27 0.95
C ALA A 101 0.25 -18.03 0.11
N GLY A 102 0.08 -17.63 -1.15
CA GLY A 102 -0.68 -18.46 -2.08
C GLY A 102 -0.04 -19.84 -2.23
N GLU A 103 -0.85 -20.88 -2.16
CA GLU A 103 -0.48 -22.27 -2.36
C GLU A 103 -0.32 -22.53 -3.87
N ALA A 104 0.84 -23.04 -4.28
CA ALA A 104 1.08 -23.40 -5.67
C ALA A 104 0.38 -24.73 -5.98
N ILE A 105 -0.32 -24.79 -7.10
CA ILE A 105 -0.99 -26.00 -7.56
C ILE A 105 -0.22 -26.59 -8.74
N SER A 106 0.03 -27.90 -8.70
CA SER A 106 0.70 -28.62 -9.78
C SER A 106 -0.02 -28.42 -11.12
N GLY A 107 0.74 -28.02 -12.14
CA GLY A 107 0.22 -27.79 -13.49
C GLY A 107 -0.62 -26.51 -13.65
N ARG A 108 -0.64 -25.60 -12.66
CA ARG A 108 -1.35 -24.31 -12.72
C ARG A 108 -0.38 -23.13 -12.69
N GLY A 109 -0.62 -22.12 -13.53
CA GLY A 109 0.13 -20.86 -13.58
C GLY A 109 -0.27 -19.83 -12.51
N TYR A 110 -1.25 -20.18 -11.68
CA TYR A 110 -1.77 -19.36 -10.59
C TYR A 110 -1.75 -20.10 -9.26
N LYS A 111 -1.95 -19.36 -8.18
CA LYS A 111 -1.95 -19.87 -6.80
C LYS A 111 -3.37 -19.88 -6.23
N GLU A 112 -3.57 -20.70 -5.20
CA GLU A 112 -4.77 -20.73 -4.40
C GLU A 112 -4.55 -19.96 -3.09
N TYR A 113 -5.54 -19.21 -2.64
CA TYR A 113 -5.39 -18.33 -1.47
C TYR A 113 -6.42 -18.70 -0.42
N ARG A 114 -5.96 -19.00 0.79
CA ARG A 114 -6.82 -19.31 1.94
C ARG A 114 -6.75 -18.18 2.96
N PHE A 115 -7.92 -17.72 3.41
CA PHE A 115 -8.01 -16.57 4.31
C PHE A 115 -7.32 -16.83 5.66
N GLY A 116 -7.40 -18.07 6.15
CA GLY A 116 -6.81 -18.51 7.43
C GLY A 116 -5.28 -18.47 7.49
N ASP A 117 -4.58 -18.48 6.36
CA ASP A 117 -3.11 -18.56 6.34
C ASP A 117 -2.42 -17.24 6.70
N TYR A 118 -3.16 -16.12 6.64
CA TYR A 118 -2.64 -14.79 6.86
C TYR A 118 -2.64 -14.37 8.34
N SER A 119 -2.01 -13.23 8.67
CA SER A 119 -1.99 -12.75 10.04
C SER A 119 -3.39 -12.35 10.54
N HIS A 120 -3.70 -12.67 11.80
CA HIS A 120 -4.99 -12.32 12.43
C HIS A 120 -5.30 -10.82 12.34
N TRP A 121 -4.28 -9.96 12.39
CA TRP A 121 -4.47 -8.52 12.24
C TRP A 121 -5.02 -8.16 10.85
N LEU A 122 -4.46 -8.72 9.77
CA LEU A 122 -4.95 -8.48 8.40
C LEU A 122 -6.35 -9.05 8.21
N GLN A 123 -6.58 -10.29 8.68
CA GLN A 123 -7.89 -10.93 8.62
C GLN A 123 -8.95 -10.05 9.28
N LYS A 124 -8.72 -9.64 10.54
CA LYS A 124 -9.66 -8.79 11.29
C LYS A 124 -9.89 -7.44 10.61
N LYS A 125 -8.83 -6.82 10.06
CA LYS A 125 -8.94 -5.52 9.40
C LYS A 125 -9.74 -5.59 8.10
N VAL A 126 -9.54 -6.63 7.29
CA VAL A 126 -10.30 -6.85 6.05
C VAL A 126 -11.74 -7.22 6.37
N ASP A 127 -11.96 -8.15 7.30
CA ASP A 127 -13.29 -8.64 7.64
C ASP A 127 -14.20 -7.52 8.19
N HIS A 128 -13.66 -6.69 9.09
CA HIS A 128 -14.38 -5.54 9.64
C HIS A 128 -14.81 -4.50 8.59
N ASN A 129 -14.07 -4.37 7.48
CA ASN A 129 -14.33 -3.38 6.43
C ASN A 129 -14.87 -4.04 5.15
N TRP A 130 -15.22 -5.33 5.18
CA TRP A 130 -15.45 -6.11 3.97
C TRP A 130 -16.61 -5.57 3.13
N GLY A 131 -17.70 -5.08 3.74
CA GLY A 131 -18.84 -4.55 2.99
C GLY A 131 -18.45 -3.45 1.99
N ARG A 132 -17.60 -2.51 2.41
CA ARG A 132 -17.10 -1.41 1.55
C ARG A 132 -16.01 -1.89 0.59
N ILE A 133 -15.15 -2.79 1.04
CA ILE A 133 -14.08 -3.32 0.18
C ILE A 133 -14.66 -4.18 -0.94
N ARG A 134 -15.72 -4.91 -0.66
CA ARG A 134 -16.42 -5.73 -1.64
C ARG A 134 -17.04 -4.88 -2.74
N SER A 135 -17.78 -3.81 -2.38
CA SER A 135 -18.34 -2.91 -3.39
C SER A 135 -17.25 -2.26 -4.25
N CYS A 136 -16.13 -1.84 -3.64
CA CYS A 136 -14.93 -1.42 -4.38
C CYS A 136 -14.46 -2.47 -5.39
N LEU A 137 -14.38 -3.75 -5.00
CA LEU A 137 -13.88 -4.82 -5.85
C LEU A 137 -14.82 -5.11 -7.02
N GLU A 138 -16.13 -5.09 -6.76
CA GLU A 138 -17.18 -5.21 -7.78
C GLU A 138 -17.07 -4.07 -8.83
N ASP A 139 -16.89 -2.83 -8.39
CA ASP A 139 -16.76 -1.66 -9.29
C ASP A 139 -15.42 -1.60 -10.04
N SER A 140 -14.34 -2.10 -9.44
CA SER A 140 -12.97 -1.97 -9.97
C SER A 140 -12.66 -2.81 -11.22
N LYS A 141 -13.64 -3.57 -11.73
CA LYS A 141 -13.54 -4.35 -12.97
C LYS A 141 -12.33 -5.30 -13.02
N ILE A 142 -11.87 -5.81 -11.87
CA ILE A 142 -10.69 -6.71 -11.79
C ILE A 142 -10.90 -7.99 -12.62
N CYS A 143 -12.14 -8.47 -12.68
CA CYS A 143 -12.51 -9.65 -13.45
C CYS A 143 -12.83 -9.36 -14.91
N GLN A 144 -12.88 -8.10 -15.35
CA GLN A 144 -13.35 -7.70 -16.68
C GLN A 144 -12.57 -8.40 -17.79
N LYS A 145 -11.24 -8.49 -17.67
CA LYS A 145 -10.41 -9.20 -18.64
C LYS A 145 -10.86 -10.66 -18.82
N LEU A 146 -11.13 -11.37 -17.72
CA LEU A 146 -11.58 -12.76 -17.78
C LEU A 146 -13.02 -12.88 -18.29
N ILE A 147 -13.87 -11.91 -17.99
CA ILE A 147 -15.25 -11.83 -18.51
C ILE A 147 -15.21 -11.62 -20.04
N ASP A 148 -14.37 -10.71 -20.52
CA ASP A 148 -14.19 -10.43 -21.95
C ASP A 148 -13.62 -11.66 -22.67
N ASP A 149 -12.64 -12.33 -22.05
CA ASP A 149 -12.07 -13.58 -22.56
C ASP A 149 -13.11 -14.72 -22.62
N ALA A 150 -14.02 -14.77 -21.64
CA ALA A 150 -15.13 -15.72 -21.63
C ALA A 150 -16.14 -15.47 -22.76
N ASN A 151 -16.41 -14.21 -23.08
CA ASN A 151 -17.39 -13.83 -24.10
C ASN A 151 -16.83 -13.89 -25.52
N ASN A 152 -15.57 -13.51 -25.72
CA ASN A 152 -15.00 -13.25 -27.05
C ASN A 152 -13.99 -14.30 -27.51
N ASN A 153 -13.20 -14.89 -26.59
CA ASN A 153 -11.95 -15.57 -26.95
C ASN A 153 -11.96 -17.10 -26.77
N LYS A 154 -13.09 -17.72 -26.40
CA LYS A 154 -13.27 -19.17 -26.15
C LYS A 154 -11.98 -19.88 -25.71
N ILE A 155 -11.42 -19.43 -24.58
CA ILE A 155 -10.16 -19.97 -24.05
C ILE A 155 -10.36 -21.40 -23.58
N VAL A 156 -9.54 -22.33 -24.10
CA VAL A 156 -9.55 -23.75 -23.72
C VAL A 156 -8.94 -23.93 -22.31
N ALA A 157 -9.44 -24.91 -21.56
CA ALA A 157 -9.07 -25.16 -20.16
C ALA A 157 -7.55 -25.24 -19.91
N ASP A 158 -6.79 -25.97 -20.73
CA ASP A 158 -5.32 -26.12 -20.55
C ASP A 158 -4.58 -24.78 -20.66
N ILE A 159 -5.03 -23.90 -21.57
CA ILE A 159 -4.47 -22.56 -21.75
C ILE A 159 -4.79 -21.71 -20.51
N PHE A 160 -6.05 -21.73 -20.06
CA PHE A 160 -6.47 -21.00 -18.87
C PHE A 160 -5.71 -21.46 -17.62
N TYR A 161 -5.48 -22.76 -17.46
CA TYR A 161 -4.75 -23.32 -16.33
C TYR A 161 -3.30 -22.89 -16.27
N LYS A 162 -2.66 -22.64 -17.42
CA LYS A 162 -1.28 -22.13 -17.49
C LYS A 162 -1.18 -20.61 -17.36
N GLN A 163 -2.31 -19.90 -17.36
CA GLN A 163 -2.32 -18.44 -17.30
C GLN A 163 -1.89 -17.93 -15.92
N HIS A 164 -1.09 -16.87 -15.92
CA HIS A 164 -0.71 -16.15 -14.71
C HIS A 164 -1.83 -15.20 -14.28
N LEU A 165 -2.61 -15.64 -13.29
CA LEU A 165 -3.64 -14.81 -12.65
C LEU A 165 -3.06 -14.08 -11.44
N SER A 166 -3.46 -12.82 -11.27
CA SER A 166 -3.17 -12.08 -10.03
C SER A 166 -3.88 -12.73 -8.83
N ALA A 167 -3.45 -12.41 -7.60
CA ALA A 167 -4.09 -12.94 -6.40
C ALA A 167 -5.59 -12.59 -6.33
N LEU A 168 -5.97 -11.37 -6.76
CA LEU A 168 -7.36 -10.96 -6.85
C LEU A 168 -8.12 -11.68 -7.97
N GLN A 169 -7.50 -11.87 -9.14
CA GLN A 169 -8.16 -12.59 -10.24
C GLN A 169 -8.42 -14.05 -9.88
N SER A 170 -7.43 -14.71 -9.29
CA SER A 170 -7.54 -16.11 -8.87
C SER A 170 -8.44 -16.33 -7.66
N GLY A 171 -8.60 -15.33 -6.78
CA GLY A 171 -9.46 -15.41 -5.60
C GLY A 171 -10.90 -14.95 -5.81
N CYS A 172 -11.15 -13.99 -6.71
CA CYS A 172 -12.47 -13.38 -6.92
C CYS A 172 -13.14 -13.80 -8.24
N CYS A 173 -12.36 -14.12 -9.29
CA CYS A 173 -12.88 -14.30 -10.65
C CYS A 173 -12.96 -15.75 -11.11
N LYS A 174 -12.50 -16.70 -10.29
CA LYS A 174 -12.65 -18.15 -10.53
C LYS A 174 -13.11 -18.84 -9.24
N PRO A 175 -13.77 -20.00 -9.31
CA PRO A 175 -14.06 -20.80 -8.14
C PRO A 175 -12.78 -21.41 -7.54
N SER A 176 -12.87 -21.83 -6.28
CA SER A 176 -11.80 -22.59 -5.65
C SER A 176 -11.64 -23.96 -6.32
N ASN A 177 -10.39 -24.43 -6.41
CA ASN A 177 -10.12 -25.77 -6.94
C ASN A 177 -10.67 -26.89 -6.06
N ASP A 178 -10.90 -26.63 -4.76
CA ASP A 178 -11.54 -27.59 -3.85
C ASP A 178 -12.98 -27.92 -4.27
N CYS A 179 -13.65 -27.06 -5.05
CA CYS A 179 -15.04 -27.25 -5.46
C CYS A 179 -15.26 -28.29 -6.56
N ASN A 180 -14.19 -28.68 -7.26
CA ASN A 180 -14.23 -29.66 -8.35
C ASN A 180 -15.20 -29.32 -9.50
N PHE A 181 -15.44 -28.04 -9.75
CA PHE A 181 -16.33 -27.61 -10.83
C PHE A 181 -15.70 -27.85 -12.21
N THR A 182 -16.54 -28.15 -13.19
CA THR A 182 -16.11 -28.36 -14.57
C THR A 182 -15.95 -27.03 -15.29
N TYR A 183 -14.79 -26.80 -15.88
CA TYR A 183 -14.49 -25.59 -16.64
C TYR A 183 -15.34 -25.51 -17.91
N VAL A 184 -15.94 -24.35 -18.16
CA VAL A 184 -16.58 -24.00 -19.45
C VAL A 184 -15.88 -22.81 -20.08
N SER A 185 -15.67 -21.76 -19.29
CA SER A 185 -14.92 -20.55 -19.67
C SER A 185 -14.23 -19.95 -18.43
N PRO A 186 -13.37 -18.92 -18.58
CA PRO A 186 -12.62 -18.34 -17.46
C PRO A 186 -13.48 -18.00 -16.23
N THR A 187 -14.69 -17.47 -16.45
CA THR A 187 -15.64 -17.09 -15.39
C THR A 187 -16.89 -17.97 -15.31
N ASN A 188 -17.09 -18.94 -16.21
CA ASN A 188 -18.25 -19.84 -16.17
C ASN A 188 -17.84 -21.28 -15.90
N TRP A 189 -18.45 -21.86 -14.88
CA TRP A 189 -18.15 -23.19 -14.39
C TRP A 189 -19.43 -23.96 -14.08
N ILE A 190 -19.45 -25.27 -14.35
CA ILE A 190 -20.58 -26.13 -14.04
C ILE A 190 -20.34 -26.78 -12.68
N LYS A 191 -21.30 -26.60 -11.76
CA LYS A 191 -21.29 -27.26 -10.45
C LYS A 191 -21.59 -28.74 -10.65
N MET A 192 -20.55 -29.58 -10.65
CA MET A 192 -20.66 -31.03 -10.74
C MET A 192 -19.95 -31.69 -9.55
N GLY A 193 -20.59 -32.70 -8.96
CA GLY A 193 -20.01 -33.52 -7.91
C GLY A 193 -19.96 -32.86 -6.53
N GLN A 194 -19.40 -33.60 -5.56
CA GLN A 194 -19.11 -33.09 -4.22
C GLN A 194 -17.72 -32.43 -4.20
N PRO A 195 -17.52 -31.40 -3.36
CA PRO A 195 -16.24 -30.74 -3.23
C PRO A 195 -15.17 -31.72 -2.69
N ILE A 196 -13.94 -31.60 -3.17
CA ILE A 196 -12.78 -32.41 -2.76
C ILE A 196 -12.48 -32.22 -1.26
N ARG A 197 -12.75 -31.01 -0.75
CA ARG A 197 -12.62 -30.65 0.67
C ARG A 197 -13.77 -29.73 1.09
N PRO A 198 -14.17 -29.74 2.37
CA PRO A 198 -15.15 -28.78 2.87
C PRO A 198 -14.66 -27.34 2.61
N ASN A 199 -15.36 -26.62 1.73
CA ASN A 199 -15.05 -25.24 1.39
C ASN A 199 -16.35 -24.46 1.15
N THR A 200 -16.59 -23.45 2.01
CA THR A 200 -17.79 -22.61 1.96
C THR A 200 -17.87 -21.76 0.69
N ASP A 201 -16.75 -21.56 0.00
CA ASP A 201 -16.70 -20.74 -1.22
C ASP A 201 -17.41 -21.42 -2.40
N CYS A 202 -17.57 -22.75 -2.36
CA CYS A 202 -18.28 -23.50 -3.40
C CYS A 202 -19.78 -23.16 -3.45
N ASP A 203 -20.37 -22.87 -2.30
CA ASP A 203 -21.76 -22.45 -2.17
C ASP A 203 -21.92 -20.97 -2.58
N LEU A 204 -20.93 -20.14 -2.26
CA LEU A 204 -20.92 -18.71 -2.53
C LEU A 204 -20.61 -18.34 -3.99
N TRP A 205 -19.94 -19.22 -4.74
CA TRP A 205 -19.62 -19.02 -6.15
C TRP A 205 -20.88 -18.89 -7.03
N GLY A 206 -20.89 -17.89 -7.90
CA GLY A 206 -21.85 -17.73 -8.99
C GLY A 206 -21.20 -17.35 -10.32
N ASN A 207 -21.83 -17.70 -11.43
CA ASN A 207 -21.35 -17.38 -12.79
C ASN A 207 -21.82 -15.99 -13.28
N ASP A 208 -22.61 -15.26 -12.48
CA ASP A 208 -23.05 -13.90 -12.82
C ASP A 208 -21.84 -12.96 -12.80
N PRO A 209 -21.54 -12.24 -13.91
CA PRO A 209 -20.44 -11.28 -13.99
C PRO A 209 -20.43 -10.22 -12.88
N ASN A 210 -21.60 -9.87 -12.34
CA ASN A 210 -21.74 -8.86 -11.29
C ASN A 210 -21.57 -9.44 -9.87
N ARG A 211 -21.55 -10.76 -9.71
CA ARG A 211 -21.51 -11.42 -8.38
C ARG A 211 -20.26 -12.27 -8.16
N LEU A 212 -19.85 -13.07 -9.15
CA LEU A 212 -18.69 -13.97 -9.15
C LEU A 212 -18.39 -14.57 -7.76
N CYS A 213 -17.13 -14.52 -7.30
CA CYS A 213 -16.72 -14.91 -5.94
C CYS A 213 -16.44 -13.69 -5.05
N TYR A 214 -17.03 -12.51 -5.30
CA TYR A 214 -16.75 -11.32 -4.48
C TYR A 214 -17.18 -11.46 -3.01
N SER A 215 -17.98 -12.47 -2.67
CA SER A 215 -18.34 -12.80 -1.27
C SER A 215 -17.48 -13.89 -0.63
N CYS A 216 -16.59 -14.51 -1.39
CA CYS A 216 -15.83 -15.69 -0.97
C CYS A 216 -14.65 -15.35 -0.06
N GLN A 217 -14.23 -16.31 0.75
CA GLN A 217 -13.03 -16.22 1.57
C GLN A 217 -11.76 -16.22 0.70
N SER A 218 -11.74 -16.93 -0.42
CA SER A 218 -10.67 -16.86 -1.41
C SER A 218 -10.49 -15.45 -1.99
N CYS A 219 -11.56 -14.68 -2.18
CA CYS A 219 -11.46 -13.29 -2.64
C CYS A 219 -10.87 -12.38 -1.57
N LYS A 220 -11.30 -12.53 -0.30
CA LYS A 220 -10.66 -11.86 0.84
C LYS A 220 -9.18 -12.22 0.95
N ALA A 221 -8.83 -13.49 0.77
CA ALA A 221 -7.46 -13.97 0.82
C ALA A 221 -6.61 -13.39 -0.32
N GLY A 222 -7.15 -13.36 -1.54
CA GLY A 222 -6.52 -12.74 -2.71
C GLY A 222 -6.26 -11.24 -2.51
N LEU A 223 -7.19 -10.53 -1.86
CA LEU A 223 -6.99 -9.15 -1.45
C LEU A 223 -5.87 -9.02 -0.40
N ILE A 224 -5.88 -9.85 0.64
CA ILE A 224 -4.83 -9.81 1.67
C ILE A 224 -3.45 -10.06 1.05
N ASP A 225 -3.34 -11.01 0.12
CA ASP A 225 -2.07 -11.27 -0.56
C ASP A 225 -1.61 -10.08 -1.42
N ASN A 226 -2.55 -9.45 -2.13
CA ASN A 226 -2.27 -8.24 -2.89
C ASN A 226 -1.79 -7.08 -1.99
N ILE A 227 -2.48 -6.84 -0.87
CA ILE A 227 -2.10 -5.85 0.15
C ILE A 227 -0.72 -6.17 0.70
N LYS A 228 -0.47 -7.43 1.07
CA LYS A 228 0.81 -7.92 1.59
C LYS A 228 1.95 -7.67 0.62
N SER A 229 1.77 -8.03 -0.66
CA SER A 229 2.77 -7.83 -1.71
C SER A 229 3.11 -6.35 -1.88
N ASN A 230 2.09 -5.49 -1.90
CA ASN A 230 2.26 -4.05 -2.02
C ASN A 230 2.93 -3.45 -0.77
N TRP A 231 2.54 -3.86 0.43
CA TRP A 231 3.17 -3.43 1.69
C TRP A 231 4.65 -3.82 1.74
N LYS A 232 5.03 -5.00 1.23
CA LYS A 232 6.45 -5.39 1.13
C LYS A 232 7.23 -4.49 0.16
N LYS A 233 6.63 -4.07 -0.96
CA LYS A 233 7.26 -3.10 -1.88
C LYS A 233 7.43 -1.74 -1.21
N VAL A 234 6.38 -1.25 -0.55
CA VAL A 234 6.42 0.02 0.21
C VAL A 234 7.43 -0.04 1.35
N ALA A 235 7.51 -1.13 2.10
CA ALA A 235 8.48 -1.30 3.17
C ALA A 235 9.93 -1.25 2.65
N LYS A 236 10.22 -1.87 1.49
CA LYS A 236 11.54 -1.77 0.84
C LYS A 236 11.89 -0.32 0.46
N LEU A 237 10.94 0.41 -0.13
CA LEU A 237 11.13 1.83 -0.43
C LEU A 237 11.33 2.66 0.86
N ASN A 238 10.59 2.33 1.92
CA ASN A 238 10.72 3.02 3.20
C ASN A 238 12.08 2.79 3.86
N ILE A 239 12.70 1.61 3.70
CA ILE A 239 14.07 1.35 4.17
C ILE A 239 15.06 2.31 3.48
N ALA A 240 14.97 2.47 2.16
CA ALA A 240 15.83 3.41 1.44
C ALA A 240 15.64 4.86 1.93
N PHE A 241 14.38 5.25 2.16
CA PHE A 241 14.06 6.58 2.70
C PHE A 241 14.59 6.78 4.12
N LEU A 242 14.49 5.77 5.00
CA LEU A 242 15.06 5.80 6.35
C LEU A 242 16.57 6.04 6.33
N VAL A 243 17.31 5.38 5.42
CA VAL A 243 18.77 5.58 5.28
C VAL A 243 19.06 7.05 4.94
N ILE A 244 18.34 7.63 3.98
CA ILE A 244 18.50 9.04 3.60
C ILE A 244 18.19 9.96 4.79
N LEU A 245 17.09 9.72 5.51
CA LEU A 245 16.70 10.52 6.68
C LEU A 245 17.76 10.47 7.78
N VAL A 246 18.36 9.31 8.05
CA VAL A 246 19.43 9.17 9.04
C VAL A 246 20.68 9.98 8.64
N VAL A 247 21.04 9.98 7.36
CA VAL A 247 22.15 10.81 6.85
C VAL A 247 21.84 12.31 7.02
N VAL A 248 20.65 12.74 6.60
CA VAL A 248 20.21 14.14 6.74
C VAL A 248 20.17 14.57 8.22
N TYR A 249 19.65 13.71 9.09
CA TYR A 249 19.63 13.95 10.53
C TYR A 249 21.04 14.08 11.10
N SER A 250 21.97 13.22 10.69
CA SER A 250 23.38 13.28 11.13
C SER A 250 24.04 14.59 10.72
N VAL A 251 23.86 15.02 9.46
CA VAL A 251 24.36 16.32 8.97
C VAL A 251 23.71 17.49 9.70
N GLY A 252 22.40 17.42 9.95
CA GLY A 252 21.67 18.44 10.71
C GLY A 252 22.17 18.57 12.14
N CYS A 253 22.42 17.46 12.83
CA CYS A 253 23.03 17.43 14.17
C CYS A 253 24.44 18.04 14.17
N CYS A 254 25.27 17.72 13.17
CA CYS A 254 26.59 18.34 13.01
C CYS A 254 26.50 19.86 12.80
N ALA A 255 25.58 20.32 11.94
CA ALA A 255 25.35 21.74 11.69
C ALA A 255 24.85 22.46 12.96
N PHE A 256 23.95 21.83 13.72
CA PHE A 256 23.46 22.36 15.00
C PHE A 256 24.58 22.50 16.03
N ARG A 257 25.44 21.47 16.17
CA ARG A 257 26.58 21.52 17.09
C ARG A 257 27.55 22.65 16.74
N ASN A 258 27.91 22.80 15.46
CA ASN A 258 28.79 23.89 15.00
C ASN A 258 28.19 25.27 15.28
N ASN A 259 26.90 25.49 14.99
CA ASN A 259 26.26 26.79 15.26
C ASN A 259 26.26 27.15 16.76
N ARG A 260 26.16 26.14 17.63
CA ARG A 260 26.24 26.35 19.09
C ARG A 260 27.66 26.71 19.52
N GLU A 261 28.68 26.04 18.98
CA GLU A 261 30.09 26.36 19.24
C GLU A 261 30.48 27.76 18.73
N GLU A 262 30.01 28.17 17.55
CA GLU A 262 30.24 29.53 17.02
C GLU A 262 29.60 30.60 17.91
N ARG A 263 28.36 30.37 18.38
CA ARG A 263 27.68 31.29 19.30
C ARG A 263 28.38 31.40 20.66
N HIS A 264 28.93 30.29 21.17
CA HIS A 264 29.78 30.33 22.36
C HIS A 264 31.05 31.13 22.09
N ARG A 265 31.76 30.91 20.98
CA ARG A 265 32.97 31.69 20.64
C ARG A 265 32.70 33.19 20.46
N SER A 266 31.58 33.57 19.84
CA SER A 266 31.22 34.99 19.68
C SER A 266 30.85 35.66 21.01
N SER A 267 30.27 34.91 21.96
CA SER A 267 29.96 35.41 23.30
C SER A 267 31.20 35.67 24.17
N TRP A 268 32.35 35.09 23.81
CA TRP A 268 33.62 35.22 24.54
C TRP A 268 34.60 36.21 23.90
N LYS A 269 34.25 36.84 22.77
CA LYS A 269 35.03 37.96 22.23
C LYS A 269 34.56 39.26 22.91
N PRO A 270 35.44 39.99 23.63
CA PRO A 270 35.12 41.28 24.22
C PRO A 270 34.82 42.34 23.16
#